data_AF-A6WBG2-F1
#
_entry.id   AF-A6WBG2-F1
#
_cell.length_a   1.000
_cell.length_b   1.000
_cell.length_c   1.000
_cell.angle_alpha   90.00
_cell.angle_beta   90.00
_cell.angle_gamma   90.00
#
_symmetry.space_group_name_H-M   'P 1'
#
loop_
_entity.id
_entity.type
_entity.pdbx_description
1 polymer ?
#
loop_
_entity_poly.entity_id
_entity_poly.type
_entity_poly.pdbx_seq_one_letter_code
_entity_poly.pdbx_strand_id
1 'polypeptide(L)'
;MRSARSSRRHGAVVAASAASFDGKKDHDDVRGSHAEVMAAVPHLEVDLNDEERLMLSTGLAEWGGSAHPTEELARLMGFRDVADLHERSPRLLQRLTERQPLTGQDLQQLLAVTELAFVSDRWGSGLDWEMVSPLGDQQTITVLRSLQRKLSRTQHNT
;
A
#
# COMPACT_ATOMS: atom_id res chain seq x y z
N MET A 1 10.33 -68.10 -21.41
CA MET A 1 10.91 -67.41 -22.58
C MET A 1 11.55 -66.12 -22.07
N ARG A 2 12.87 -66.13 -21.80
CA ARG A 2 13.96 -65.43 -22.53
C ARG A 2 13.67 -63.92 -22.71
N SER A 3 14.35 -63.02 -21.97
CA SER A 3 15.72 -62.49 -22.21
C SER A 3 15.71 -61.42 -23.32
N ALA A 4 16.43 -60.29 -23.32
CA ALA A 4 17.20 -59.51 -22.36
C ALA A 4 17.67 -58.23 -23.10
N ARG A 5 18.09 -57.21 -22.33
CA ARG A 5 19.29 -56.36 -22.53
C ARG A 5 19.63 -55.74 -23.91
N SER A 6 19.81 -54.43 -23.85
CA SER A 6 21.08 -53.70 -24.05
C SER A 6 21.70 -53.62 -25.45
N SER A 7 21.97 -52.38 -25.86
CA SER A 7 23.23 -51.96 -26.50
C SER A 7 23.46 -50.49 -26.08
N ARG A 8 24.50 -50.01 -25.36
CA ARG A 8 25.97 -50.11 -25.48
C ARG A 8 26.42 -49.68 -26.90
N ARG A 9 27.39 -48.78 -27.15
CA ARG A 9 28.54 -48.31 -26.36
C ARG A 9 29.36 -47.26 -27.19
N HIS A 10 30.13 -46.43 -26.47
CA HIS A 10 31.50 -45.91 -26.80
C HIS A 10 31.64 -44.75 -27.82
N GLY A 11 32.56 -43.79 -27.63
CA GLY A 11 33.58 -43.62 -26.59
C GLY A 11 34.56 -42.44 -26.85
N ALA A 12 35.55 -42.33 -25.95
CA ALA A 12 36.80 -41.52 -25.95
C ALA A 12 36.62 -39.99 -25.83
N VAL A 13 37.07 -39.27 -24.79
CA VAL A 13 38.36 -39.21 -24.04
C VAL A 13 39.53 -38.72 -24.90
N VAL A 14 39.88 -37.42 -24.79
CA VAL A 14 41.27 -36.91 -24.80
C VAL A 14 41.35 -35.67 -23.88
N ALA A 15 42.45 -35.60 -23.14
CA ALA A 15 42.73 -34.69 -22.05
C ALA A 15 43.54 -33.43 -22.45
N ALA A 16 43.55 -32.49 -21.51
CA ALA A 16 44.60 -31.52 -21.15
C ALA A 16 44.94 -30.36 -22.10
N SER A 17 44.74 -29.12 -21.61
CA SER A 17 45.86 -28.26 -21.21
C SER A 17 45.35 -27.03 -20.46
N ALA A 18 45.94 -26.78 -19.28
CA ALA A 18 45.76 -25.53 -18.55
C ALA A 18 46.58 -24.42 -19.22
N ALA A 19 45.96 -23.26 -19.40
CA ALA A 19 46.65 -22.00 -19.54
C ALA A 19 45.97 -21.01 -18.59
N SER A 20 46.75 -20.49 -17.64
CA SER A 20 46.36 -19.48 -16.69
C SER A 20 45.81 -18.23 -17.39
N PHE A 21 44.67 -17.74 -16.93
CA PHE A 21 44.29 -16.34 -17.12
C PHE A 21 43.93 -15.77 -15.76
N ASP A 22 44.87 -14.98 -15.24
CA ASP A 22 44.72 -14.12 -14.08
C ASP A 22 43.72 -13.00 -14.42
N GLY A 23 42.74 -12.82 -13.55
CA GLY A 23 41.59 -11.95 -13.83
C GLY A 23 40.68 -11.82 -12.63
N LYS A 24 41.25 -11.43 -11.49
CA LYS A 24 40.48 -10.96 -10.33
C LYS A 24 39.84 -9.61 -10.65
N LYS A 25 38.51 -9.53 -10.61
CA LYS A 25 37.75 -8.35 -10.20
C LYS A 25 36.30 -8.71 -9.87
N ASP A 26 36.09 -8.87 -8.56
CA ASP A 26 34.99 -8.33 -7.77
C ASP A 26 33.60 -8.26 -8.44
N HIS A 27 32.75 -9.21 -8.07
CA HIS A 27 31.30 -9.15 -8.27
C HIS A 27 30.60 -9.43 -6.93
N ASP A 28 30.92 -8.60 -5.94
CA ASP A 28 30.04 -8.35 -4.80
C ASP A 28 29.27 -7.05 -5.10
N ASP A 29 28.02 -7.00 -4.65
CA ASP A 29 27.15 -5.81 -4.58
C ASP A 29 26.09 -5.59 -5.68
N VAL A 30 25.07 -6.47 -5.72
CA VAL A 30 23.75 -6.12 -6.33
C VAL A 30 22.57 -6.50 -5.41
N ARG A 31 22.83 -6.86 -4.14
CA ARG A 31 21.78 -7.26 -3.19
C ARG A 31 21.46 -6.22 -2.11
N GLY A 32 22.08 -5.04 -2.19
CA GLY A 32 21.86 -3.92 -1.26
C GLY A 32 20.73 -2.95 -1.61
N SER A 33 20.25 -2.89 -2.86
CA SER A 33 19.56 -1.69 -3.34
C SER A 33 18.02 -1.66 -3.28
N HIS A 34 17.34 -2.63 -2.65
CA HIS A 34 15.87 -2.60 -2.56
C HIS A 34 15.34 -2.16 -1.18
N ALA A 35 16.09 -2.42 -0.10
CA ALA A 35 15.74 -1.98 1.25
C ALA A 35 16.05 -0.49 1.47
N GLU A 36 17.12 0.01 0.84
CA GLU A 36 17.58 1.39 0.99
C GLU A 36 16.73 2.41 0.21
N VAL A 37 16.06 1.98 -0.87
CA VAL A 37 15.14 2.82 -1.65
C VAL A 37 13.78 3.00 -0.94
N MET A 38 13.45 2.16 0.05
CA MET A 38 12.26 2.37 0.88
C MET A 38 12.46 3.42 1.99
N ALA A 39 13.69 3.88 2.22
CA ALA A 39 14.06 4.72 3.37
C ALA A 39 13.97 6.25 3.13
N ALA A 40 13.32 6.72 2.08
CA ALA A 40 13.18 8.17 1.84
C ALA A 40 11.80 8.59 1.32
N VAL A 41 10.74 7.85 1.64
CA VAL A 41 9.39 8.45 1.55
C VAL A 41 9.23 9.32 2.80
N PRO A 42 9.09 10.66 2.69
CA PRO A 42 8.92 11.50 3.86
C PRO A 42 7.68 11.06 4.62
N HIS A 43 7.91 10.57 5.83
CA HIS A 43 6.85 10.36 6.81
C HIS A 43 6.45 11.73 7.32
N LEU A 44 5.23 12.13 7.01
CA LEU A 44 4.67 13.34 7.58
C LEU A 44 4.16 12.95 8.96
N GLU A 45 4.87 13.41 10.00
CA GLU A 45 4.41 13.32 11.38
C GLU A 45 3.21 14.26 11.57
N VAL A 46 2.05 13.83 11.11
CA VAL A 46 0.79 14.49 11.40
C VAL A 46 0.27 13.88 12.69
N ASP A 47 0.24 14.68 13.74
CA ASP A 47 -0.35 14.29 15.01
C ASP A 47 -1.88 14.19 14.86
N LEU A 48 -2.37 12.95 14.71
CA LEU A 48 -3.78 12.62 14.62
C LEU A 48 -4.32 12.23 15.99
N ASN A 49 -5.39 12.91 16.41
CA ASN A 49 -6.11 12.55 17.63
C ASN A 49 -7.01 11.32 17.41
N ASP A 50 -7.68 10.87 18.47
CA ASP A 50 -8.51 9.66 18.42
C ASP A 50 -9.74 9.80 17.51
N GLU A 51 -10.42 10.96 17.50
CA GLU A 51 -11.57 11.19 16.63
C GLU A 51 -11.16 11.24 15.15
N GLU A 52 -10.02 11.83 14.84
CA GLU A 52 -9.46 11.91 13.50
C GLU A 52 -9.06 10.52 12.99
N ARG A 53 -8.42 9.70 13.82
CA ARG A 53 -8.10 8.30 13.49
C ARG A 53 -9.35 7.47 13.31
N LEU A 54 -10.33 7.64 14.19
CA LEU A 54 -11.62 6.98 14.10
C LEU A 54 -12.31 7.33 12.77
N MET A 55 -12.39 8.62 12.45
CA MET A 55 -13.01 9.10 11.20
C MET A 55 -12.32 8.51 9.96
N LEU A 56 -10.98 8.53 9.89
CA LEU A 56 -10.24 7.96 8.76
C LEU A 56 -10.43 6.43 8.66
N SER A 57 -10.53 5.75 9.80
CA SER A 57 -10.74 4.30 9.84
C SER A 57 -12.15 3.92 9.37
N THR A 58 -13.17 4.65 9.85
CA THR A 58 -14.56 4.48 9.40
C THR A 58 -14.67 4.74 7.91
N GLY A 59 -14.16 5.87 7.43
CA GLY A 59 -14.22 6.22 6.00
C GLY A 59 -13.56 5.18 5.10
N LEU A 60 -12.44 4.58 5.52
CA LEU A 60 -11.77 3.52 4.78
C LEU A 60 -12.53 2.18 4.82
N ALA A 61 -13.18 1.85 5.94
CA ALA A 61 -13.92 0.61 6.10
C ALA A 61 -15.15 0.52 5.17
N GLU A 62 -15.78 1.64 4.85
CA GLU A 62 -16.96 1.68 3.95
C GLU A 62 -16.69 1.05 2.58
N TRP A 63 -15.47 1.18 2.06
CA TRP A 63 -15.07 0.65 0.76
C TRP A 63 -14.77 -0.85 0.76
N GLY A 64 -14.71 -1.48 1.93
CA GLY A 64 -14.74 -2.94 2.08
C GLY A 64 -16.14 -3.51 2.33
N GLY A 65 -17.16 -2.64 2.47
CA GLY A 65 -18.53 -2.98 2.82
C GLY A 65 -19.54 -2.50 1.79
N SER A 66 -20.38 -1.53 2.18
CA SER A 66 -21.55 -1.08 1.40
C SER A 66 -21.19 -0.23 0.18
N ALA A 67 -20.00 0.39 0.15
CA ALA A 67 -19.59 1.17 -1.00
C ALA A 67 -19.11 0.28 -2.16
N HIS A 68 -19.44 0.68 -3.39
CA HIS A 68 -19.07 -0.03 -4.60
C HIS A 68 -17.98 0.75 -5.36
N PRO A 69 -16.69 0.52 -5.06
CA PRO A 69 -15.62 1.24 -5.73
C PRO A 69 -15.60 0.92 -7.23
N THR A 70 -15.51 1.96 -8.05
CA THR A 70 -15.17 1.82 -9.48
C THR A 70 -13.69 2.08 -9.68
N GLU A 71 -13.17 1.65 -10.83
CA GLU A 71 -11.78 1.87 -11.22
C GLU A 71 -11.39 3.36 -11.25
N GLU A 72 -12.31 4.21 -11.71
CA GLU A 72 -12.12 5.66 -11.75
C GLU A 72 -12.05 6.25 -10.34
N LEU A 73 -12.91 5.76 -9.42
CA LEU A 73 -12.90 6.23 -8.04
C LEU A 73 -11.67 5.77 -7.29
N ALA A 74 -11.23 4.52 -7.47
CA ALA A 74 -9.99 4.03 -6.89
C ALA A 74 -8.80 4.91 -7.31
N ARG A 75 -8.70 5.23 -8.61
CA ARG A 75 -7.69 6.16 -9.12
C ARG A 75 -7.82 7.57 -8.59
N LEU A 76 -9.05 8.10 -8.49
CA LEU A 76 -9.32 9.42 -7.92
C LEU A 76 -8.85 9.50 -6.45
N MET A 77 -9.09 8.45 -5.67
CA MET A 77 -8.65 8.33 -4.28
C MET A 77 -7.14 8.04 -4.13
N GLY A 78 -6.42 7.95 -5.25
CA GLY A 78 -4.96 7.78 -5.29
C GLY A 78 -4.48 6.33 -5.26
N PHE A 79 -5.36 5.34 -5.42
CA PHE A 79 -4.98 3.93 -5.60
C PHE A 79 -4.72 3.63 -7.08
N ARG A 80 -4.07 2.50 -7.37
CA ARG A 80 -3.83 2.11 -8.77
C ARG A 80 -5.11 1.66 -9.48
N ASP A 81 -5.91 0.86 -8.77
CA ASP A 81 -7.15 0.23 -9.23
C ASP A 81 -7.95 -0.25 -7.99
N VAL A 82 -9.11 -0.86 -8.23
CA VAL A 82 -9.96 -1.39 -7.13
C VAL A 82 -9.25 -2.51 -6.35
N ALA A 83 -8.41 -3.32 -7.02
CA ALA A 83 -7.67 -4.38 -6.36
C ALA A 83 -6.62 -3.81 -5.38
N ASP A 84 -5.90 -2.76 -5.78
CA ASP A 84 -4.94 -2.03 -4.95
C ASP A 84 -5.60 -1.36 -3.75
N LEU A 85 -6.81 -0.82 -3.92
CA LEU A 85 -7.63 -0.32 -2.82
C LEU A 85 -7.89 -1.43 -1.79
N HIS A 86 -8.44 -2.57 -2.22
CA HIS A 86 -8.73 -3.67 -1.29
C HIS A 86 -7.49 -4.31 -0.68
N GLU A 87 -6.37 -4.42 -1.40
CA GLU A 87 -5.12 -4.96 -0.86
C GLU A 87 -4.53 -4.05 0.22
N ARG A 88 -4.58 -2.73 0.01
CA ARG A 88 -3.92 -1.76 0.89
C ARG A 88 -4.78 -1.35 2.08
N SER A 89 -6.11 -1.34 1.95
CA SER A 89 -7.01 -0.91 3.03
C SER A 89 -6.75 -1.61 4.37
N PRO A 90 -6.61 -2.95 4.47
CA PRO A 90 -6.32 -3.62 5.74
C PRO A 90 -5.02 -3.14 6.40
N ARG A 91 -3.96 -2.89 5.61
CA ARG A 91 -2.67 -2.42 6.11
C ARG A 91 -2.77 -0.97 6.61
N LEU A 92 -3.52 -0.12 5.92
CA LEU A 92 -3.77 1.26 6.33
C LEU A 92 -4.61 1.34 7.61
N LEU A 93 -5.67 0.52 7.70
CA LEU A 93 -6.48 0.39 8.91
C LEU A 93 -5.62 -0.05 10.11
N GLN A 94 -4.79 -1.08 9.94
CA GLN A 94 -3.89 -1.54 10.99
C GLN A 94 -2.96 -0.42 11.47
N ARG A 95 -2.36 0.34 10.55
CA ARG A 95 -1.49 1.48 10.90
C ARG A 95 -2.23 2.58 11.65
N LEU A 96 -3.48 2.87 11.31
CA LEU A 96 -4.32 3.81 12.03
C LEU A 96 -4.59 3.34 13.46
N THR A 97 -5.02 2.07 13.62
CA THR A 97 -5.34 1.46 14.92
C THR A 97 -4.13 1.35 15.83
N GLU A 98 -2.99 0.90 15.31
CA GLU A 98 -1.75 0.72 16.07
C GLU A 98 -0.94 2.01 16.22
N ARG A 99 -1.46 3.14 15.72
CA ARG A 99 -0.80 4.45 15.73
C ARG A 99 0.60 4.43 15.11
N GLN A 100 0.80 3.59 14.11
CA GLN A 100 2.04 3.57 13.35
C GLN A 100 2.18 4.84 12.50
N PRO A 101 3.41 5.28 12.18
CA PRO A 101 3.65 6.40 11.26
C PRO A 101 2.95 6.15 9.91
N LEU A 102 2.42 7.20 9.29
CA LEU A 102 1.83 7.19 7.95
C LEU A 102 2.68 8.05 7.01
N THR A 103 2.76 7.69 5.73
CA THR A 103 3.39 8.56 4.73
C THR A 103 2.44 9.71 4.36
N GLY A 104 2.95 10.78 3.75
CA GLY A 104 2.09 11.83 3.20
C GLY A 104 1.06 11.32 2.21
N GLN A 105 1.47 10.38 1.35
CA GLN A 105 0.59 9.75 0.39
C GLN A 105 -0.50 8.94 1.09
N ASP A 106 -0.15 8.15 2.11
CA ASP A 106 -1.15 7.39 2.87
C ASP A 106 -2.21 8.33 3.47
N LEU A 107 -1.80 9.46 4.03
CA LEU A 107 -2.71 10.44 4.62
C LEU A 107 -3.60 11.13 3.57
N GLN A 108 -3.06 11.46 2.40
CA GLN A 108 -3.85 12.03 1.30
C GLN A 108 -4.90 11.03 0.78
N GLN A 109 -4.51 9.77 0.62
CA GLN A 109 -5.43 8.70 0.20
C GLN A 109 -6.52 8.49 1.26
N LEU A 110 -6.15 8.37 2.53
CA LEU A 110 -7.10 8.24 3.64
C LEU A 110 -8.09 9.40 3.70
N LEU A 111 -7.62 10.63 3.50
CA LEU A 111 -8.49 11.81 3.45
C LEU A 111 -9.49 11.72 2.28
N ALA A 112 -9.01 11.45 1.06
CA ALA A 112 -9.86 11.38 -0.12
C ALA A 112 -10.93 10.28 -0.02
N VAL A 113 -10.54 9.11 0.46
CA VAL A 113 -11.43 7.96 0.72
C VAL A 113 -12.52 8.33 1.73
N THR A 114 -12.15 9.01 2.80
CA THR A 114 -13.08 9.44 3.86
C THR A 114 -14.03 10.51 3.36
N GLU A 115 -13.54 11.51 2.63
CA GLU A 115 -14.35 12.58 2.06
C GLU A 115 -15.42 12.03 1.11
N LEU A 116 -15.03 11.10 0.23
CA LEU A 116 -15.97 10.53 -0.72
C LEU A 116 -16.99 9.61 -0.04
N ALA A 117 -16.55 8.81 0.94
CA ALA A 117 -17.44 7.97 1.74
C ALA A 117 -18.50 8.80 2.48
N PHE A 118 -18.09 9.93 3.07
CA PHE A 118 -18.98 10.78 3.87
C PHE A 118 -19.89 11.68 3.02
N VAL A 119 -19.35 12.33 1.98
CA VAL A 119 -20.11 13.38 1.26
C VAL A 119 -21.04 12.78 0.20
N SER A 120 -20.73 11.61 -0.33
CA SER A 120 -21.52 11.00 -1.41
C SER A 120 -22.41 9.87 -0.91
N ASP A 121 -23.71 10.01 -1.12
CA ASP A 121 -24.66 8.90 -0.98
C ASP A 121 -24.59 7.92 -2.16
N ARG A 122 -24.30 8.42 -3.37
CA ARG A 122 -24.26 7.59 -4.58
C ARG A 122 -23.13 6.57 -4.58
N TRP A 123 -21.97 6.96 -4.04
CA TRP A 123 -20.74 6.16 -4.08
C TRP A 123 -20.24 5.77 -2.70
N GLY A 124 -20.62 6.52 -1.67
CA GLY A 124 -20.28 6.25 -0.27
C GLY A 124 -21.54 5.97 0.53
N SER A 125 -21.56 6.47 1.76
CA SER A 125 -22.59 6.25 2.76
C SER A 125 -23.16 7.57 3.25
N GLY A 126 -23.30 8.58 2.37
CA GLY A 126 -23.64 9.94 2.79
C GLY A 126 -24.93 10.08 3.60
N LEU A 127 -26.05 9.48 3.16
CA LEU A 127 -27.29 9.51 3.96
C LEU A 127 -27.29 8.53 5.13
N ASP A 128 -26.43 7.51 5.05
CA ASP A 128 -26.31 6.44 6.03
C ASP A 128 -25.15 6.65 7.02
N TRP A 129 -24.46 7.79 6.93
CA TRP A 129 -23.18 8.00 7.62
C TRP A 129 -23.33 7.90 9.13
N GLU A 130 -24.37 8.51 9.69
CA GLU A 130 -24.65 8.44 11.13
C GLU A 130 -25.03 7.02 11.61
N MET A 131 -25.36 6.10 10.70
CA MET A 131 -25.61 4.69 11.05
C MET A 131 -24.33 3.85 11.04
N VAL A 132 -23.36 4.19 10.21
CA VAL A 132 -22.10 3.44 10.05
C VAL A 132 -20.93 4.07 10.82
N SER A 133 -21.06 5.34 11.19
CA SER A 133 -20.08 6.12 11.92
C SER A 133 -20.54 6.40 13.35
N PRO A 134 -19.64 6.32 14.34
CA PRO A 134 -19.92 6.80 15.68
C PRO A 134 -19.96 8.33 15.79
N LEU A 135 -19.63 9.05 14.71
CA LEU A 135 -19.66 10.51 14.64
C LEU A 135 -20.93 10.97 13.90
N GLY A 136 -21.71 11.86 14.51
CA GLY A 136 -22.82 12.53 13.81
C GLY A 136 -22.33 13.48 12.73
N ASP A 137 -23.21 13.96 11.84
CA ASP A 137 -22.86 14.76 10.67
C ASP A 137 -22.07 16.04 11.02
N GLN A 138 -22.56 16.81 11.99
CA GLN A 138 -21.92 18.06 12.41
C GLN A 138 -20.54 17.81 13.02
N GLN A 139 -20.39 16.73 13.79
CA GLN A 139 -19.11 16.34 14.38
C GLN A 139 -18.14 15.88 13.28
N THR A 140 -18.62 15.09 12.33
CA THR A 140 -17.87 14.63 11.16
C THR A 140 -17.31 15.80 10.35
N ILE A 141 -18.13 16.82 10.05
CA ILE A 141 -17.65 18.05 9.37
C ILE A 141 -16.55 18.76 10.19
N THR A 142 -16.70 18.82 11.51
CA THR A 142 -15.72 19.46 12.40
C THR A 142 -14.37 18.73 12.37
N VAL A 143 -14.40 17.40 12.50
CA VAL A 143 -13.21 16.53 12.45
C VAL A 143 -12.56 16.58 11.06
N LEU A 144 -13.37 16.51 9.99
CA LEU A 144 -12.87 16.61 8.61
C LEU A 144 -12.11 17.91 8.36
N ARG A 145 -12.66 19.04 8.82
CA ARG A 145 -12.00 20.34 8.68
C ARG A 145 -10.72 20.43 9.52
N SER A 146 -10.64 19.72 10.66
CA SER A 146 -9.39 19.59 11.42
C SER A 146 -8.34 18.84 10.61
N LEU A 147 -8.67 17.66 10.08
CA LEU A 147 -7.82 16.83 9.23
C LEU A 147 -7.28 17.61 8.02
N GLN A 148 -8.18 18.24 7.24
CA GLN A 148 -7.81 19.02 6.06
C GLN A 148 -6.83 20.16 6.39
N ARG A 149 -7.05 20.88 7.51
CA ARG A 149 -6.14 21.95 7.93
C ARG A 149 -4.79 21.41 8.37
N LYS A 150 -4.74 20.31 9.12
CA LYS A 150 -3.48 19.67 9.53
C LYS A 150 -2.69 19.26 8.30
N LEU A 151 -3.30 18.52 7.38
CA LEU A 151 -2.66 18.06 6.16
C LEU A 151 -2.22 19.22 5.27
N SER A 152 -3.04 20.25 5.09
CA SER A 152 -2.66 21.43 4.30
C SER A 152 -1.42 22.14 4.85
N ARG A 153 -1.30 22.26 6.18
CA ARG A 153 -0.13 22.89 6.82
C ARG A 153 1.14 22.08 6.61
N THR A 154 1.04 20.75 6.74
CA THR A 154 2.22 19.89 6.60
C THR A 154 2.69 19.81 5.15
N GLN A 155 1.77 19.88 4.17
CA GLN A 155 2.10 19.92 2.74
C GLN A 155 2.70 21.25 2.28
N HIS A 156 2.31 22.39 2.87
CA HIS A 156 2.89 23.70 2.53
C HIS A 156 4.26 23.95 3.17
N ASN A 157 4.66 23.14 4.14
CA ASN A 157 5.91 23.30 4.88
C ASN A 157 7.04 22.36 4.39
N THR A 158 6.84 21.74 3.22
CA THR A 158 7.80 20.88 2.51
C THR A 158 8.19 21.57 1.21
#